data_AF-J9G7B9-F1
#
_entry.id   AF-J9G7B9-F1
#
_cell.length_a   1.000
_cell.length_b   1.000
_cell.length_c   1.000
_cell.angle_alpha   90.00
_cell.angle_beta   90.00
_cell.angle_gamma   90.00
#
_symmetry.space_group_name_H-M   'P 1'
#
loop_
_entity.id
_entity.type
_entity.pdbx_description
1 polymer ?
#
loop_
_entity_poly.entity_id
_entity_poly.type
_entity_poly.pdbx_seq_one_letter_code
_entity_poly.pdbx_strand_id
1 'polypeptide(L)' 'MNRFEFEELELQVQQNGLPLKLYLQQVGVSYSTYHYRRKKCVAEKDSIKQELAPIK' A
#
# COMPACT_ATOMS: atom_id res chain seq x y z
N MET A 1 -2.22 -5.95 9.29
CA MET A 1 -1.64 -4.82 8.53
C MET A 1 -2.66 -3.71 8.39
N ASN A 2 -2.47 -2.64 9.17
CA ASN A 2 -3.29 -1.43 9.13
C ASN A 2 -2.74 -0.47 8.03
N ARG A 3 -3.33 0.71 7.88
CA ARG A 3 -2.92 1.69 6.87
C ARG A 3 -1.51 2.24 7.12
N PHE A 4 -1.19 2.63 8.36
CA PHE A 4 0.12 3.18 8.71
C PHE A 4 1.24 2.16 8.50
N GLU A 5 1.03 0.91 8.91
CA GLU A 5 1.96 -0.20 8.69
C GLU A 5 2.19 -0.45 7.18
N PHE A 6 1.18 -0.23 6.34
CA PHE A 6 1.35 -0.34 4.89
C PHE A 6 2.12 0.84 4.30
N GLU A 7 1.85 2.06 4.74
CA GLU A 7 2.57 3.25 4.27
C GLU A 7 4.05 3.19 4.66
N GLU A 8 4.37 2.73 5.88
CA GLU A 8 5.76 2.50 6.31
C GLU A 8 6.42 1.38 5.49
N LEU A 9 5.72 0.26 5.29
CA LEU A 9 6.22 -0.84 4.46
C LEU A 9 6.50 -0.40 3.01
N GLU A 10 5.60 0.38 2.39
CA GLU A 10 5.80 0.94 1.04
C GLU A 10 7.03 1.84 0.99
N LEU A 11 7.24 2.69 2.00
CA LEU A 11 8.41 3.56 2.06
C LEU A 11 9.71 2.73 2.13
N GLN A 12 9.72 1.70 2.98
CA GLN A 12 10.88 0.81 3.12
C GLN A 12 11.16 0.01 1.83
N VAL A 13 10.11 -0.47 1.14
CA VAL A 13 10.23 -1.10 -0.19
C VAL A 13 10.90 -0.16 -1.19
N GLN A 14 10.51 1.12 -1.21
CA GLN A 14 11.06 2.10 -2.14
C GLN A 14 12.51 2.47 -1.82
N GLN A 15 12.86 2.53 -0.54
CA GLN A 15 14.18 2.97 -0.09
C GLN A 15 15.25 1.87 -0.15
N ASN A 16 14.89 0.60 -0.01
CA ASN A 16 15.89 -0.47 0.11
C ASN A 16 16.47 -0.94 -1.23
N GLY A 17 15.85 -0.59 -2.36
CA GLY A 17 16.29 -0.99 -3.71
C GLY A 17 16.24 -2.49 -4.00
N LEU A 18 15.68 -3.31 -3.10
CA LEU A 18 15.53 -4.75 -3.27
C LEU A 18 14.30 -5.07 -4.13
N PRO A 19 14.30 -6.22 -4.83
CA PRO A 19 13.09 -6.73 -5.44
C PRO A 19 11.98 -6.92 -4.40
N LEU A 20 10.79 -6.39 -4.68
CA LEU A 20 9.62 -6.41 -3.77
C LEU A 20 9.42 -7.79 -3.12
N LYS A 21 9.47 -8.87 -3.90
CA LYS A 21 9.26 -10.24 -3.42
C LYS A 21 10.28 -10.63 -2.34
N LEU A 22 11.55 -10.27 -2.54
CA LEU A 22 12.65 -10.56 -1.61
C LEU A 22 12.46 -9.81 -0.30
N TYR A 23 12.14 -8.52 -0.39
CA TYR A 23 11.92 -7.72 0.80
C TYR A 23 10.70 -8.18 1.59
N LEU A 24 9.57 -8.45 0.93
CA LEU A 24 8.36 -8.98 1.59
C LEU A 24 8.64 -10.30 2.30
N GLN A 25 9.46 -11.18 1.70
CA GLN A 25 9.89 -12.42 2.34
C GLN A 25 10.75 -12.16 3.58
N GLN A 26 11.66 -11.17 3.55
CA GLN A 26 12.50 -10.81 4.70
C GLN A 26 11.69 -10.28 5.88
N VAL A 27 10.65 -9.48 5.61
CA VAL A 27 9.79 -8.92 6.67
C VAL A 27 8.63 -9.84 7.06
N GLY A 28 8.56 -11.06 6.49
CA GLY A 28 7.52 -12.03 6.80
C GLY A 28 6.12 -11.66 6.27
N VAL A 29 6.03 -10.80 5.27
CA VAL A 29 4.77 -10.39 4.65
C VAL A 29 4.52 -11.21 3.39
N SER A 30 3.34 -11.82 3.30
CA SER A 30 2.96 -12.55 2.07
C SER A 30 2.69 -11.58 0.91
N TYR A 31 3.06 -11.99 -0.30
CA TYR A 31 2.81 -11.21 -1.52
C TYR A 31 1.31 -10.88 -1.71
N SER A 32 0.43 -11.84 -1.43
CA SER A 32 -1.03 -11.66 -1.47
C SER A 32 -1.52 -10.61 -0.48
N THR A 33 -0.99 -10.61 0.75
CA THR A 33 -1.35 -9.63 1.79
C THR A 33 -0.97 -8.21 1.34
N TYR A 34 0.25 -8.04 0.82
CA TYR A 34 0.75 -6.76 0.33
C TYR A 34 -0.12 -6.24 -0.83
N HIS A 35 -0.38 -7.07 -1.85
CA HIS A 35 -1.17 -6.65 -3.01
C HIS A 35 -2.64 -6.36 -2.67
N TYR A 36 -3.24 -7.14 -1.75
CA TYR A 36 -4.58 -6.86 -1.26
C TYR A 36 -4.65 -5.49 -0.57
N ARG A 37 -3.67 -5.17 0.28
CA ARG A 37 -3.61 -3.85 0.93
C ARG A 37 -3.34 -2.71 -0.05
N ARG A 38 -2.45 -2.90 -1.02
CA ARG A 38 -2.21 -1.91 -2.06
C ARG A 38 -3.47 -1.59 -2.86
N LYS A 39 -4.23 -2.60 -3.28
CA LYS A 39 -5.52 -2.40 -3.96
C LYS A 39 -6.52 -1.67 -3.07
N LYS A 40 -6.61 -2.04 -1.79
CA LYS A 40 -7.54 -1.40 -0.85
C LYS A 40 -7.20 0.08 -0.64
N CYS A 41 -5.92 0.42 -0.44
CA CYS A 41 -5.51 1.81 -0.27
C CYS A 41 -5.71 2.67 -1.52
N VAL A 42 -5.56 2.11 -2.73
CA VAL A 42 -5.90 2.81 -3.97
C VAL A 42 -7.40 3.09 -4.04
N ALA A 43 -8.25 2.09 -3.78
CA ALA A 43 -9.69 2.26 -3.75
C ALA A 43 -10.17 3.26 -2.69
N GLU A 44 -9.54 3.29 -1.51
CA GLU A 44 -9.81 4.29 -0.46
C GLU A 44 -9.45 5.70 -0.95
N LYS A 45 -8.31 5.88 -1.63
CA LYS A 45 -7.91 7.17 -2.23
C LYS A 45 -8.85 7.61 -3.34
N ASP A 46 -9.31 6.69 -4.17
CA ASP A 46 -10.26 6.99 -5.25
C ASP A 46 -11.65 7.35 -4.70
N SER A 47 -12.08 6.70 -3.61
CA SER A 47 -13.34 7.02 -2.93
C SER A 47 -13.29 8.44 -2.32
N ILE A 48 -12.18 8.81 -1.67
CA ILE A 48 -11.98 10.16 -1.12
C ILE A 48 -11.94 11.21 -2.25
N LYS A 49 -11.32 10.90 -3.39
CA LYS A 49 -11.30 11.81 -4.55
C LYS A 49 -12.67 11.99 -5.18
N GLN A 50 -13.53 10.98 -5.18
CA GLN A 50 -14.92 11.10 -5.65
C GLN A 50 -15.77 11.97 -4.71
N GLU A 51 -15.52 11.93 -3.41
CA GLU A 51 -16.23 12.77 -2.43
C GLU A 51 -15.87 14.27 -2.53
N LEU A 52 -14.67 14.59 -3.05
CA LEU A 52 -14.19 15.96 -3.26
C LEU A 52 -14.56 16.56 -4.65
N ALA A 53 -15.46 15.92 -5.40
CA ALA A 53 -16.00 16.54 -6.62
C ALA A 53 -16.74 17.86 -6.25
N PRO A 54 -16.56 18.94 -7.02
CA PRO A 54 -17.15 20.23 -6.66
C PRO A 54 -18.67 20.10 -6.69
N ILE A 55 -19.29 20.42 -5.56
CA ILE A 55 -20.73 20.65 -5.45
C ILE A 55 -21.06 21.77 -6.45
N LYS A 56 -21.83 21.46 -7.49
CA LYS A 56 -22.38 22.43 -8.44
C LYS A 56 -23.57 23.17 -7.83
#